data_AF-J3XPH0-F1
#
_entry.id   AF-J3XPH0-F1
#
_cell.length_a   1.000
_cell.length_b   1.000
_cell.length_c   1.000
_cell.angle_alpha   90.00
_cell.angle_beta   90.00
_cell.angle_gamma   90.00
#
_symmetry.space_group_name_H-M   'P 1'
#
loop_
_entity.id
_entity.type
_entity.pdbx_description
1 polymer ?
#
loop_
_entity_poly.entity_id
_entity_poly.type
_entity_poly.pdbx_seq_one_letter_code
_entity_poly.pdbx_strand_id
1 'polypeptide(L)' 'LAKIRKAARELLTLEEKDEKRLFQGNALLRRLVRIGVLDESRMKLDYVLGLRIEDFLERRLQTQ' A
#
# COMPACT_ATOMS: atom_id res chain seq x y z
N LEU A 1 -4.45 -8.22 -3.56
CA LEU A 1 -4.91 -7.52 -2.34
C LEU A 1 -4.48 -8.20 -1.03
N ALA A 2 -4.81 -9.48 -0.81
CA ALA A 2 -4.53 -10.18 0.46
C ALA A 2 -3.05 -10.13 0.92
N LYS A 3 -2.09 -10.37 0.01
CA LYS A 3 -0.64 -10.28 0.31
C LYS A 3 -0.23 -8.87 0.76
N ILE A 4 -0.75 -7.84 0.10
CA ILE A 4 -0.46 -6.43 0.42
C ILE A 4 -1.02 -6.06 1.79
N ARG A 5 -2.28 -6.43 2.07
CA ARG A 5 -2.91 -6.20 3.38
C ARG A 5 -2.25 -6.99 4.52
N LYS A 6 -1.71 -8.19 4.23
CA LYS A 6 -0.95 -8.97 5.22
C LYS A 6 0.35 -8.23 5.58
N ALA A 7 1.13 -7.82 4.58
CA ALA A 7 2.35 -7.05 4.81
C ALA A 7 2.08 -5.74 5.56
N ALA A 8 1.05 -4.99 5.17
CA ALA A 8 0.67 -3.76 5.88
C ALA A 8 0.34 -4.01 7.36
N ARG A 9 -0.40 -5.09 7.69
CA ARG A 9 -0.70 -5.45 9.08
C ARG A 9 0.55 -5.80 9.89
N GLU A 10 1.46 -6.59 9.33
CA GLU A 10 2.73 -6.95 9.99
C GLU A 10 3.61 -5.72 10.24
N LEU A 11 3.61 -4.75 9.32
CA LEU A 11 4.35 -3.50 9.49
C LEU A 11 3.66 -2.58 10.50
N LEU A 12 2.33 -2.59 10.55
CA LEU A 12 1.55 -1.78 11.50
C LEU A 12 1.73 -2.24 12.95
N THR A 13 2.08 -3.50 13.20
CA THR A 13 2.39 -4.02 14.54
C THR A 13 3.76 -3.61 15.07
N LEU A 14 4.68 -3.17 14.21
CA LEU A 14 6.00 -2.69 14.62
C LEU A 14 5.94 -1.21 15.03
N GLU A 15 6.89 -0.77 15.84
CA GLU A 15 7.01 0.65 16.21
C GLU A 15 7.28 1.54 14.99
N GLU A 16 6.86 2.80 15.06
CA GLU A 16 6.99 3.76 13.94
C GLU A 16 8.44 4.02 13.53
N LYS A 17 9.38 3.90 14.47
CA LYS A 17 10.81 4.13 14.26
C LYS A 17 11.60 2.86 13.89
N ASP A 18 10.93 1.72 13.84
CA ASP A 18 11.58 0.46 13.47
C ASP A 18 12.07 0.52 12.01
N GLU A 19 13.33 0.15 11.79
CA GLU A 19 13.98 0.22 10.49
C GLU A 19 13.26 -0.62 9.43
N LYS A 20 12.73 -1.78 9.83
CA LYS A 20 11.97 -2.67 8.93
C LYS A 20 10.66 -2.02 8.51
N ARG A 21 9.97 -1.35 9.44
CA ARG A 21 8.75 -0.60 9.14
C ARG A 21 9.02 0.56 8.19
N LEU A 22 10.05 1.35 8.47
CA LEU A 22 10.44 2.49 7.62
C LEU A 22 10.83 2.04 6.21
N PHE A 23 11.66 1.00 6.08
CA PHE A 23 12.13 0.55 4.79
C PHE A 23 11.04 -0.15 3.98
N GLN A 24 10.44 -1.22 4.53
CA GLN A 24 9.45 -2.02 3.83
C GLN A 24 8.14 -1.25 3.64
N GLY A 25 7.75 -0.42 4.60
CA GLY A 25 6.56 0.43 4.50
C GLY A 25 6.68 1.44 3.37
N ASN A 26 7.79 2.18 3.30
CA ASN A 26 8.02 3.14 2.22
C ASN A 26 8.17 2.45 0.86
N ALA A 27 8.77 1.26 0.79
CA ALA A 27 8.82 0.48 -0.45
C ALA A 27 7.42 0.08 -0.94
N LEU A 28 6.55 -0.36 -0.01
CA LEU A 28 5.19 -0.77 -0.33
C LEU A 28 4.33 0.42 -0.80
N LEU A 29 4.41 1.55 -0.10
CA LEU A 29 3.71 2.79 -0.48
C LEU A 29 4.13 3.29 -1.86
N ARG A 30 5.44 3.35 -2.13
CA ARG A 30 5.97 3.77 -3.45
C ARG A 30 5.47 2.90 -4.60
N ARG A 31 5.33 1.58 -4.38
CA ARG A 31 4.80 0.67 -5.39
C ARG A 31 3.32 0.94 -5.68
N LEU A 32 2.52 1.23 -4.65
CA LEU A 32 1.08 1.51 -4.81
C LEU A 32 0.82 2.85 -5.50
N VAL A 33 1.61 3.88 -5.18
CA VAL A 33 1.58 5.18 -5.86
C VAL A 33 1.95 5.02 -7.34
N ARG A 34 3.00 4.24 -7.66
CA ARG A 34 3.42 4.01 -9.05
C ARG A 34 2.34 3.32 -9.91
N ILE A 35 1.54 2.44 -9.32
CA ILE A 35 0.42 1.78 -10.03
C ILE A 35 -0.79 2.74 -10.16
N GLY A 36 -0.81 3.84 -9.40
CA GLY A 36 -1.91 4.80 -9.36
C GLY A 36 -3.07 4.38 -8.45
N VAL A 37 -2.89 3.34 -7.62
CA VAL A 37 -3.94 2.87 -6.69
C VAL A 37 -4.04 3.77 -5.46
N LEU A 38 -2.92 4.42 -5.10
CA LEU A 38 -2.83 5.33 -3.97
C LEU A 38 -2.38 6.70 -4.47
N ASP A 39 -2.92 7.76 -3.88
CA ASP A 39 -2.49 9.14 -4.13
C ASP A 39 -1.29 9.51 -3.23
N GLU A 40 -0.43 10.42 -3.69
CA GLU A 40 0.73 10.93 -2.95
C GLU A 40 0.33 11.62 -1.65
N SER A 41 -0.86 12.22 -1.62
CA SER A 41 -1.44 12.82 -0.41
C SER A 41 -1.78 11.78 0.68
N ARG A 42 -1.88 10.49 0.32
CA ARG A 42 -2.32 9.39 1.19
C ARG A 42 -1.23 8.36 1.47
N MET A 43 0.04 8.78 1.51
CA MET A 43 1.19 7.90 1.83
C MET A 43 1.25 7.47 3.31
N LYS A 44 0.21 6.79 3.80
CA LYS A 44 0.19 6.11 5.12
C LYS A 44 -0.18 4.64 4.95
N LEU A 45 0.39 3.79 5.79
CA LEU A 45 0.12 2.35 5.77
C LEU A 45 -1.35 2.01 6.10
N ASP A 46 -2.04 2.86 6.85
CA ASP A 46 -3.45 2.64 7.20
C ASP A 46 -4.37 2.68 5.97
N TYR A 47 -4.08 3.54 4.99
CA TYR A 47 -4.85 3.61 3.75
C TYR A 47 -4.74 2.34 2.91
N VAL A 48 -3.64 1.59 3.06
CA VAL A 48 -3.44 0.30 2.38
C VAL A 48 -4.45 -0.75 2.86
N LEU A 49 -4.90 -0.67 4.12
CA LEU A 49 -5.92 -1.57 4.65
C LEU A 49 -7.31 -1.32 4.04
N GLY A 50 -7.59 -0.07 3.68
CA GLY A 50 -8.86 0.37 3.09
C GLY A 50 -9.00 0.14 1.58
N LEU A 51 -7.92 -0.25 0.89
CA LEU A 51 -7.95 -0.49 -0.56
C LEU A 51 -8.94 -1.58 -0.94
N ARG A 52 -9.79 -1.33 -1.93
CA ARG A 52 -10.75 -2.30 -2.44
C ARG A 52 -10.22 -3.00 -3.69
N ILE A 53 -10.99 -3.92 -4.25
CA ILE A 53 -10.58 -4.68 -5.45
C ILE A 53 -10.76 -3.82 -6.70
N GLU A 54 -11.80 -2.98 -6.72
CA GLU A 54 -12.14 -2.09 -7.83
C GLU A 54 -10.96 -1.15 -8.16
N ASP A 55 -10.31 -0.60 -7.12
CA ASP A 55 -9.16 0.30 -7.26
C ASP A 55 -7.99 -0.33 -8.05
N PHE A 56 -7.89 -1.67 -8.07
CA PHE A 56 -6.90 -2.40 -8.89
C PHE A 56 -7.43 -2.80 -10.25
N LEU A 57 -8.74 -3.03 -10.39
CA LEU A 57 -9.38 -3.37 -11.66
C LEU A 57 -9.36 -2.18 -12.62
N GLU A 58 -9.53 -0.96 -12.11
CA GLU A 58 -9.47 0.31 -12.88
C GLU A 58 -8.06 0.63 -13.40
N ARG A 59 -7.02 0.00 -12.85
CA ARG A 59 -5.62 0.20 -13.27
C ARG A 59 -5.12 -0.87 -14.24
N ARG A 60 -6.00 -1.75 -14.72
CA ARG A 60 -5.65 -2.74 -15.75
C ARG A 60 -5.62 -2.07 -17.11
N LEU A 61 -4.68 -2.48 -17.96
CA LEU A 61 -4.64 -2.03 -19.35
C LEU A 61 -5.95 -2.31 -20.11
N GLN A 62 -6.69 -3.35 -19.73
CA GLN A 62 -7.96 -3.72 -20.35
C GLN A 62 -9.08 -2.71 -20.08
N THR A 63 -9.04 -2.01 -18.96
CA THR A 63 -10.08 -1.05 -18.53
C THR A 63 -9.71 0.41 -18.86
N GLN A 64 -8.55 0.63 -19.48
CA GLN A 64 -8.14 1.89 -20.12
C GLN A 64 -8.42 1.85 -21.62
#